data_AF-A0AAJ0D5Q8-F1
#
_entry.id   AF-A0AAJ0D5Q8-F1
#
_cell.length_a   1.000
_cell.length_b   1.000
_cell.length_c   1.000
_cell.angle_alpha   90.00
_cell.angle_beta   90.00
_cell.angle_gamma   90.00
#
_symmetry.space_group_name_H-M   'P 1'
#
loop_
_entity.id
_entity.type
_entity.pdbx_description
1 polymer ?
#
loop_
_entity_poly.entity_id
_entity_poly.type
_entity_poly.pdbx_seq_one_letter_code
_entity_poly.pdbx_strand_id
1 'polypeptide(L)'
;MSLLYDTAVAVVAALRNLRDEAGGAYKPPTVIQLRTASLNPGLSRHTPAVVTSFVKWGMHHLYTDISRACNLYQSVAVTEPSDKAAQSNDGASPLLKYIFADPPTIHDPDGTECTGYKLIVSGKHPPAVSYADLGAAMCELSRRREELANQAFGVIATGKPKTTWGLLLWAWLFVLCDRVWGLLYLGV
;
A
#
# COMPACT_ATOMS: atom_id res chain seq x y z
N MET A 1 -7.81 -5.05 16.80
CA MET A 1 -8.18 -3.83 16.04
C MET A 1 -7.26 -3.74 14.85
N SER A 2 -7.75 -3.58 13.62
CA SER A 2 -6.88 -3.56 12.44
C SER A 2 -7.20 -2.32 11.60
N LEU A 3 -6.40 -1.27 11.86
CA LEU A 3 -6.65 0.11 11.47
C LEU A 3 -6.91 0.27 9.98
N LEU A 4 -6.09 -0.36 9.14
CA LEU A 4 -6.15 -0.19 7.69
C LEU A 4 -7.36 -0.90 7.10
N TYR A 5 -7.62 -2.13 7.55
CA TYR A 5 -8.79 -2.88 7.09
C TYR A 5 -10.09 -2.22 7.55
N ASP A 6 -10.18 -1.78 8.80
CA ASP A 6 -11.37 -1.11 9.34
C ASP A 6 -11.63 0.19 8.57
N THR A 7 -10.57 0.93 8.20
CA THR A 7 -10.66 2.09 7.32
C THR A 7 -11.16 1.71 5.92
N ALA A 8 -10.62 0.66 5.32
CA ALA A 8 -11.05 0.20 3.99
C ALA A 8 -12.52 -0.23 3.98
N VAL A 9 -13.00 -0.91 5.03
CA VAL A 9 -14.41 -1.28 5.19
C VAL A 9 -15.29 -0.03 5.23
N ALA A 10 -14.92 0.97 6.03
CA ALA A 10 -15.67 2.23 6.13
C ALA A 10 -15.72 2.99 4.79
N VAL A 11 -14.58 3.07 4.08
CA VAL A 11 -14.51 3.68 2.74
C VAL A 11 -15.43 2.94 1.76
N VAL A 12 -15.36 1.61 1.70
CA VAL A 12 -16.21 0.80 0.81
C VAL A 12 -17.69 0.99 1.12
N ALA A 13 -18.07 1.00 2.39
CA ALA A 13 -19.46 1.24 2.79
C ALA A 13 -19.95 2.63 2.36
N ALA A 14 -19.15 3.67 2.57
CA ALA A 14 -19.47 5.02 2.14
C ALA A 14 -19.61 5.14 0.61
N LEU A 15 -18.73 4.49 -0.15
CA LEU A 15 -18.78 4.49 -1.61
C LEU A 15 -20.02 3.76 -2.16
N ARG A 16 -20.48 2.69 -1.49
CA ARG A 16 -21.73 2.01 -1.86
C ARG A 16 -22.93 2.94 -1.69
N ASN A 17 -23.01 3.64 -0.56
CA ASN A 17 -24.08 4.61 -0.32
C ASN A 17 -24.06 5.73 -1.38
N LEU A 18 -22.88 6.28 -1.68
CA LEU A 18 -22.73 7.32 -2.71
C LEU A 18 -23.12 6.83 -4.11
N ARG A 19 -22.81 5.57 -4.46
CA ARG A 19 -23.24 4.98 -5.72
C ARG A 19 -24.75 4.84 -5.79
N ASP A 20 -25.37 4.39 -4.71
CA ASP A 20 -26.81 4.18 -4.64
C ASP A 20 -27.58 5.52 -4.68
N GLU A 21 -27.01 6.59 -4.11
CA GLU A 21 -27.53 7.96 -4.19
C GLU A 21 -27.35 8.61 -5.57
N ALA A 22 -26.18 8.44 -6.19
CA ALA A 22 -25.86 9.06 -7.48
C ALA A 22 -26.43 8.30 -8.69
N GLY A 23 -26.76 7.02 -8.53
CA GLY A 23 -27.24 6.15 -9.61
C GLY A 23 -26.27 6.12 -10.80
N GLY A 24 -26.80 6.32 -12.02
CA GLY A 24 -26.01 6.30 -13.26
C GLY A 24 -24.99 7.43 -13.41
N ALA A 25 -25.03 8.47 -12.56
CA ALA A 25 -24.04 9.55 -12.56
C ALA A 25 -22.78 9.23 -11.74
N TYR A 26 -22.74 8.06 -11.07
CA TYR A 26 -21.63 7.67 -10.22
C TYR A 26 -20.32 7.54 -11.01
N LYS A 27 -19.29 8.24 -10.55
CA LYS A 27 -17.93 8.11 -11.07
C LYS A 27 -17.05 7.43 -10.02
N PRO A 28 -16.50 6.23 -10.32
CA PRO A 28 -15.68 5.51 -9.35
C PRO A 28 -14.43 6.33 -8.98
N PRO A 29 -14.20 6.63 -7.69
CA PRO A 29 -12.98 7.31 -7.25
C PRO A 29 -11.79 6.36 -7.31
N THR A 30 -10.58 6.93 -7.25
CA THR A 30 -9.34 6.15 -7.16
C THR A 30 -8.76 6.23 -5.76
N VAL A 31 -8.55 5.09 -5.11
CA VAL A 31 -7.86 4.97 -3.83
C VAL A 31 -6.39 4.70 -4.09
N ILE A 32 -5.50 5.53 -3.52
CA ILE A 32 -4.06 5.30 -3.54
C ILE A 32 -3.65 4.81 -2.15
N GLN A 33 -3.25 3.55 -2.05
CA GLN A 33 -2.84 2.92 -0.79
C GLN A 33 -1.32 2.77 -0.77
N LEU A 34 -0.69 3.35 0.24
CA LEU A 34 0.71 3.07 0.55
C LEU A 34 0.82 1.67 1.16
N ARG A 35 1.64 0.83 0.55
CA ARG A 35 1.99 -0.52 1.00
C ARG A 35 3.51 -0.57 1.18
N THR A 36 4.19 -1.55 0.59
CA THR A 36 5.60 -1.84 0.79
C THR A 36 6.07 -2.82 -0.28
N ALA A 37 7.29 -2.63 -0.77
CA ALA A 37 7.93 -3.54 -1.72
C ALA A 37 7.98 -4.99 -1.23
N SER A 38 8.01 -5.23 0.10
CA SER A 38 7.98 -6.56 0.70
C SER A 38 6.70 -7.36 0.42
N LEU A 39 5.58 -6.66 0.15
CA LEU A 39 4.29 -7.26 -0.18
C LEU A 39 4.01 -7.28 -1.69
N ASN A 40 4.89 -6.69 -2.51
CA ASN A 40 4.79 -6.71 -3.96
C ASN A 40 5.62 -7.88 -4.54
N PRO A 41 4.99 -8.90 -5.15
CA PRO A 41 5.72 -10.04 -5.71
C PRO A 41 6.73 -9.67 -6.81
N GLY A 42 6.51 -8.57 -7.53
CA GLY A 42 7.40 -8.08 -8.58
C GLY A 42 8.69 -7.44 -8.04
N LEU A 43 8.69 -7.03 -6.77
CA LEU A 43 9.81 -6.34 -6.12
C LEU A 43 10.48 -7.24 -5.06
N SER A 44 9.67 -7.94 -4.24
CA SER A 44 10.15 -8.75 -3.13
C SER A 44 11.08 -9.89 -3.57
N ARG A 45 10.96 -10.37 -4.81
CA ARG A 45 11.84 -11.41 -5.38
C ARG A 45 13.32 -11.03 -5.41
N HIS A 46 13.64 -9.74 -5.33
CA HIS A 46 15.01 -9.24 -5.33
C HIS A 46 15.58 -9.03 -3.91
N THR A 47 14.82 -9.36 -2.87
CA THR A 47 15.26 -9.34 -1.47
C THR A 47 15.57 -10.77 -1.00
N PRO A 48 16.65 -10.99 -0.22
CA PRO A 48 16.94 -12.31 0.33
C PRO A 48 15.78 -12.87 1.19
N ALA A 49 15.42 -14.13 0.97
CA ALA A 49 14.24 -14.75 1.60
C ALA A 49 14.28 -14.74 3.14
N VAL A 50 15.46 -14.86 3.74
CA VAL A 50 15.64 -14.77 5.21
C VAL A 50 15.25 -13.39 5.74
N VAL A 51 15.66 -12.32 5.05
CA VAL A 51 15.33 -10.93 5.42
C VAL A 51 13.82 -10.72 5.28
N THR A 52 13.24 -11.14 4.15
CA THR A 52 11.80 -11.03 3.92
C THR A 52 10.98 -11.81 4.96
N SER A 53 11.43 -13.00 5.34
CA SER A 53 10.75 -13.84 6.35
C SER A 53 10.81 -13.20 7.73
N PHE A 54 11.99 -12.69 8.12
CA PHE A 54 12.17 -11.99 9.38
C PHE A 54 11.30 -10.73 9.48
N VAL A 55 11.29 -9.90 8.43
CA VAL A 55 10.47 -8.69 8.36
C VAL A 55 8.98 -9.04 8.41
N LYS A 56 8.53 -10.05 7.65
CA LYS A 56 7.13 -10.53 7.68
C LYS A 56 6.74 -11.07 9.04
N TRP A 57 7.65 -11.76 9.73
CA TRP A 57 7.42 -12.20 11.10
C TRP A 57 7.28 -10.98 12.00
N GLY A 58 8.29 -10.11 12.07
CA GLY A 58 8.34 -8.94 12.95
C GLY A 58 7.18 -7.96 12.74
N MET A 59 6.73 -7.78 11.50
CA MET A 59 5.62 -6.89 11.14
C MET A 59 4.33 -7.64 10.79
N HIS A 60 4.16 -8.89 11.24
CA HIS A 60 3.05 -9.76 10.86
C HIS A 60 1.69 -9.07 10.93
N HIS A 61 1.34 -8.47 12.08
CA HIS A 61 0.04 -7.81 12.24
C HIS A 61 -0.15 -6.63 11.28
N LEU A 62 0.88 -5.80 11.09
CA LEU A 62 0.82 -4.67 10.17
C LEU A 62 0.65 -5.15 8.73
N TYR A 63 1.45 -6.13 8.31
CA TYR A 63 1.43 -6.63 6.93
C TYR A 63 0.13 -7.38 6.63
N THR A 64 -0.37 -8.18 7.57
CA THR A 64 -1.68 -8.83 7.44
C THR A 64 -2.80 -7.79 7.35
N ASP A 65 -2.76 -6.72 8.14
CA ASP A 65 -3.75 -5.63 8.09
C ASP A 65 -3.71 -4.90 6.73
N ILE A 66 -2.52 -4.49 6.26
CA ILE A 66 -2.34 -3.88 4.93
C ILE A 66 -2.87 -4.82 3.83
N SER A 67 -2.48 -6.10 3.85
CA SER A 67 -2.92 -7.08 2.85
C SER A 67 -4.44 -7.25 2.83
N ARG A 68 -5.09 -7.31 3.99
CA ARG A 68 -6.56 -7.39 4.07
C ARG A 68 -7.23 -6.17 3.47
N ALA A 69 -6.72 -4.96 3.77
CA ALA A 69 -7.22 -3.71 3.20
C ALA A 69 -7.06 -3.67 1.67
N CYS A 70 -5.86 -4.00 1.16
CA CYS A 70 -5.59 -4.07 -0.27
C CYS A 70 -6.50 -5.08 -0.98
N ASN A 71 -6.64 -6.29 -0.43
CA ASN A 71 -7.49 -7.33 -1.03
C ASN A 71 -8.96 -6.89 -1.11
N LEU A 72 -9.46 -6.18 -0.09
CA LEU A 72 -10.81 -5.63 -0.10
C LEU A 72 -10.98 -4.56 -1.21
N TYR A 73 -10.03 -3.64 -1.35
CA TYR A 73 -10.08 -2.66 -2.44
C TYR A 73 -10.04 -3.34 -3.81
N GLN A 74 -9.22 -4.38 -3.98
CA GLN A 74 -9.19 -5.16 -5.22
C GLN A 74 -10.51 -5.87 -5.50
N SER A 75 -11.13 -6.47 -4.49
CA SER A 75 -12.38 -7.22 -4.68
C SER A 75 -13.54 -6.35 -5.14
N VAL A 76 -13.63 -5.11 -4.63
CA VAL A 76 -14.71 -4.17 -5.02
C VAL A 76 -14.37 -3.33 -6.26
N ALA A 77 -13.11 -3.36 -6.70
CA ALA A 77 -12.67 -2.78 -7.96
C ALA A 77 -12.94 -3.69 -9.16
N VAL A 78 -13.13 -4.99 -8.92
CA VAL A 78 -13.71 -5.91 -9.90
C VAL A 78 -15.22 -5.76 -9.85
N THR A 79 -15.86 -5.65 -11.00
CA THR A 79 -17.30 -5.45 -11.21
C THR A 79 -18.16 -6.18 -10.18
N GLU A 80 -18.77 -5.45 -9.24
CA GLU A 80 -19.77 -6.03 -8.32
C GLU A 80 -21.12 -6.11 -9.04
N PRO A 81 -21.81 -7.27 -9.05
CA PRO A 81 -23.21 -7.31 -9.39
C PRO A 81 -23.98 -6.53 -8.32
N SER A 82 -24.52 -5.38 -8.68
CA SER A 82 -25.52 -4.72 -7.84
C SER A 82 -26.85 -5.41 -8.09
N ASP A 83 -27.53 -5.83 -7.02
CA ASP A 83 -28.89 -6.40 -7.09
C ASP A 83 -29.90 -5.43 -7.76
N LYS A 84 -29.56 -4.13 -7.87
CA LYS A 84 -30.33 -3.11 -8.61
C LYS A 84 -29.83 -2.84 -10.03
N ALA A 85 -28.60 -3.22 -10.37
CA ALA A 85 -28.05 -3.04 -11.72
C ALA A 85 -28.64 -4.03 -12.74
N ALA A 86 -29.27 -5.13 -12.28
CA ALA A 86 -29.97 -6.07 -13.14
C ALA A 86 -31.20 -5.45 -13.86
N GLN A 87 -31.68 -4.28 -13.44
CA GLN A 87 -32.81 -3.57 -14.08
C GLN A 87 -32.39 -2.44 -15.03
N SER A 88 -31.12 -2.03 -15.04
CA SER A 88 -30.59 -1.03 -15.96
C SER A 88 -29.67 -1.72 -16.96
N ASN A 89 -29.93 -1.61 -18.26
CA ASN A 89 -29.10 -2.12 -19.37
C ASN A 89 -27.66 -1.53 -19.43
N ASP A 90 -27.22 -0.83 -18.39
CA ASP A 90 -25.88 -0.27 -18.26
C ASP A 90 -25.04 -1.24 -17.41
N GLY A 91 -24.00 -1.80 -18.04
CA GLY A 91 -23.11 -2.79 -17.42
C GLY A 91 -22.57 -2.32 -16.06
N ALA A 92 -22.50 -3.25 -15.11
CA ALA A 92 -22.08 -2.99 -13.75
C ALA A 92 -20.72 -2.25 -13.70
N SER A 93 -20.73 -1.03 -13.17
CA SER A 93 -19.55 -0.19 -12.99
C SER A 93 -18.81 -0.54 -11.69
N PRO A 94 -17.47 -0.54 -11.67
CA PRO A 94 -16.70 -0.87 -10.47
C PRO A 94 -16.97 0.15 -9.36
N LEU A 95 -16.86 -0.26 -8.09
CA LEU A 95 -17.10 0.65 -6.97
C LEU A 95 -15.96 1.67 -6.82
N LEU A 96 -14.73 1.26 -7.09
CA LEU A 96 -13.55 2.13 -7.05
C LEU A 96 -12.48 1.61 -8.00
N LYS A 97 -11.48 2.45 -8.24
CA LYS A 97 -10.19 2.06 -8.81
C LYS A 97 -9.14 2.10 -7.69
N TYR A 98 -8.08 1.30 -7.80
CA TYR A 98 -7.00 1.31 -6.81
C TYR A 98 -5.63 1.54 -7.43
N ILE A 99 -4.71 2.10 -6.66
CA ILE A 99 -3.28 2.16 -6.99
C ILE A 99 -2.51 1.80 -5.72
N PHE A 100 -1.60 0.85 -5.81
CA PHE A 100 -0.71 0.49 -4.69
C PHE A 100 0.67 1.08 -4.91
N ALA A 101 1.13 1.88 -3.94
CA ALA A 101 2.48 2.44 -3.92
C ALA A 101 3.36 1.58 -3.00
N ASP A 102 4.42 1.00 -3.55
CA ASP A 102 5.27 0.01 -2.89
C ASP A 102 6.71 0.51 -2.77
N PRO A 103 7.01 1.44 -1.85
CA PRO A 103 8.39 1.86 -1.63
C PRO A 103 9.22 0.73 -0.99
N PRO A 104 10.55 0.73 -1.19
CA PRO A 104 11.49 0.01 -0.34
C PRO A 104 11.63 0.75 1.02
N THR A 105 12.73 0.62 1.76
CA THR A 105 12.84 1.35 3.04
C THR A 105 12.85 2.86 2.81
N ILE A 106 12.09 3.60 3.62
CA ILE A 106 11.97 5.05 3.48
C ILE A 106 12.97 5.70 4.43
N HIS A 107 13.77 6.62 3.91
CA HIS A 107 14.84 7.31 4.61
C HIS A 107 14.75 8.82 4.43
N ASP A 108 15.69 9.54 5.06
CA ASP A 108 15.80 10.99 4.98
C ASP A 108 14.55 11.73 5.47
N PRO A 109 14.18 11.59 6.76
CA PRO A 109 12.96 12.18 7.31
C PRO A 109 12.97 13.71 7.32
N ASP A 110 14.16 14.32 7.36
CA ASP A 110 14.35 15.77 7.36
C ASP A 110 14.63 16.33 5.97
N GLY A 111 14.77 15.47 4.96
CA GLY A 111 15.06 15.84 3.59
C GLY A 111 13.82 16.43 2.91
N THR A 112 13.96 17.64 2.36
CA THR A 112 12.88 18.34 1.64
C THR A 112 13.05 18.29 0.13
N GLU A 113 14.24 17.94 -0.37
CA GLU A 113 14.57 17.92 -1.79
C GLU A 113 14.51 16.50 -2.36
N CYS A 114 13.93 16.37 -3.56
CA CYS A 114 13.88 15.09 -4.27
C CYS A 114 15.26 14.72 -4.78
N THR A 115 15.70 13.48 -4.52
CA THR A 115 16.93 12.93 -5.12
C THR A 115 16.66 12.28 -6.49
N GLY A 116 15.38 12.09 -6.83
CA GLY A 116 14.90 11.47 -8.03
C GLY A 116 14.26 10.11 -7.73
N TYR A 117 13.14 9.84 -8.39
CA TYR A 117 12.43 8.56 -8.28
C TYR A 117 11.98 8.02 -9.63
N LYS A 118 11.59 6.75 -9.64
CA LYS A 118 10.94 6.08 -10.77
C LYS A 118 9.87 5.12 -10.27
N LEU A 119 8.79 5.01 -11.03
CA LEU A 119 7.76 3.99 -10.85
C LEU A 119 8.13 2.73 -11.65
N ILE A 120 8.14 1.57 -11.00
CA ILE A 120 8.39 0.28 -11.65
C ILE A 120 7.35 -0.75 -11.24
N VAL A 121 6.99 -1.69 -12.12
CA VAL A 121 6.08 -2.79 -11.78
C VAL A 121 6.85 -3.98 -11.19
N SER A 122 8.05 -4.23 -11.70
CA SER A 122 8.93 -5.29 -11.22
C SER A 122 10.40 -4.98 -11.55
N GLY A 123 11.30 -5.71 -10.90
CA GLY A 123 12.73 -5.64 -11.19
C GLY A 123 13.57 -5.26 -9.97
N LYS A 124 14.90 -5.30 -10.16
CA LYS A 124 15.87 -4.95 -9.12
C LYS A 124 15.76 -3.46 -8.80
N HIS A 125 15.79 -3.14 -7.52
CA HIS A 125 15.67 -1.77 -7.04
C HIS A 125 16.69 -1.48 -5.94
N PRO A 126 17.04 -0.20 -5.71
CA PRO A 126 17.77 0.21 -4.53
C PRO A 126 17.02 -0.17 -3.25
N PRO A 127 17.73 -0.42 -2.14
CA PRO A 127 17.10 -0.81 -0.89
C PRO A 127 16.31 0.34 -0.23
N ALA A 128 16.49 1.58 -0.68
CA ALA A 128 16.02 2.78 -0.01
C ALA A 128 15.41 3.81 -0.98
N VAL A 129 14.48 4.62 -0.49
CA VAL A 129 13.93 5.84 -1.12
C VAL A 129 13.82 6.96 -0.09
N SER A 130 13.92 8.22 -0.50
CA SER A 130 13.73 9.37 0.43
C SER A 130 12.24 9.67 0.66
N TYR A 131 11.90 10.32 1.78
CA TYR A 131 10.54 10.82 2.02
C TYR A 131 10.10 11.86 0.97
N ALA A 132 11.01 12.74 0.53
CA ALA A 132 10.73 13.72 -0.51
C ALA A 132 10.37 13.04 -1.84
N ASP A 133 11.14 12.02 -2.24
CA ASP A 133 10.89 11.24 -3.45
C ASP A 133 9.57 10.46 -3.38
N LEU A 134 9.26 9.87 -2.21
CA LEU A 134 7.98 9.21 -2.00
C LEU A 134 6.81 10.19 -2.10
N GLY A 135 6.92 11.38 -1.49
CA GLY A 135 5.91 12.42 -1.58
C GLY A 135 5.66 12.86 -3.02
N ALA A 136 6.73 13.11 -3.78
CA ALA A 136 6.64 13.45 -5.20
C ALA A 136 5.99 12.33 -6.03
N ALA A 137 6.36 11.08 -5.76
CA ALA A 137 5.74 9.91 -6.41
C ALA A 137 4.24 9.82 -6.12
N MET A 138 3.80 10.05 -4.89
CA MET A 138 2.37 10.03 -4.53
C MET A 138 1.59 11.13 -5.28
N CYS A 139 2.17 12.32 -5.45
CA CYS A 139 1.60 13.37 -6.29
C CYS A 139 1.49 12.95 -7.76
N GLU A 140 2.51 12.29 -8.32
CA GLU A 140 2.45 11.77 -9.68
C GLU A 140 1.37 10.69 -9.84
N LEU A 141 1.29 9.73 -8.91
CA LEU A 141 0.27 8.68 -8.92
C LEU A 141 -1.15 9.28 -8.91
N SER A 142 -1.37 10.33 -8.14
CA SER A 142 -2.65 11.06 -8.11
C SER A 142 -2.97 11.76 -9.44
N ARG A 143 -1.97 12.40 -10.04
CA ARG A 143 -2.11 13.08 -11.34
C ARG A 143 -2.39 12.10 -12.48
N ARG A 144 -1.74 10.93 -12.47
CA ARG A 144 -1.85 9.87 -13.49
C ARG A 144 -2.83 8.76 -13.10
N ARG A 145 -3.75 9.02 -12.16
CA ARG A 145 -4.62 8.01 -11.54
C ARG A 145 -5.46 7.19 -12.53
N GLU A 146 -5.82 7.78 -13.67
CA GLU A 146 -6.62 7.11 -14.70
C GLU A 146 -5.80 6.15 -15.54
N GLU A 147 -4.54 6.50 -15.83
CA GLU A 147 -3.59 5.69 -16.59
C GLU A 147 -3.08 4.51 -15.75
N LEU A 148 -2.86 4.74 -14.46
CA LEU A 148 -2.22 3.81 -13.53
C LEU A 148 -3.22 2.98 -12.71
N ALA A 149 -4.50 3.08 -13.02
CA ALA A 149 -5.56 2.42 -12.28
C ALA A 149 -5.39 0.90 -12.23
N ASN A 150 -5.80 0.31 -11.11
CA ASN A 150 -5.85 -1.11 -10.80
C ASN A 150 -4.50 -1.82 -10.85
N GLN A 151 -3.43 -1.11 -10.51
CA GLN A 151 -2.06 -1.61 -10.58
C GLN A 151 -1.26 -1.28 -9.32
N ALA A 152 -0.14 -1.99 -9.14
CA ALA A 152 0.82 -1.78 -8.06
C ALA A 152 2.17 -1.33 -8.64
N PHE A 153 2.73 -0.27 -8.07
CA PHE A 153 3.97 0.34 -8.51
C PHE A 153 4.96 0.45 -7.36
N GLY A 154 6.17 -0.06 -7.58
CA GLY A 154 7.34 0.24 -6.78
C GLY A 154 7.77 1.67 -6.96
N VAL A 155 7.95 2.39 -5.85
CA VAL A 155 8.52 3.74 -5.83
C VAL A 155 9.99 3.61 -5.49
N ILE A 156 10.86 3.71 -6.49
CA ILE A 156 12.29 3.46 -6.32
C ILE A 156 13.11 4.73 -6.48
N ALA A 157 14.17 4.88 -5.70
CA ALA A 157 15.11 5.98 -5.88
C ALA A 157 15.90 5.82 -7.18
N THR A 158 16.13 6.93 -7.89
CA THR A 158 17.11 7.02 -8.97
C THR A 158 18.37 7.77 -8.52
N GLY A 159 18.23 8.64 -7.51
CA GLY A 159 19.34 9.28 -6.81
C GLY A 159 19.89 8.46 -5.64
N LYS A 160 20.80 9.08 -4.88
CA LYS A 160 21.35 8.52 -3.64
C LYS A 160 20.60 9.14 -2.44
N PRO A 161 19.61 8.44 -1.85
CA PRO A 161 18.93 8.95 -0.67
C PRO A 161 19.88 8.97 0.53
N LYS A 162 19.75 9.96 1.42
CA LYS A 162 20.47 9.99 2.69
C LYS A 162 19.93 8.91 3.62
N THR A 163 20.71 7.85 3.82
CA THR A 163 20.25 6.69 4.59
C THR A 163 20.39 6.89 6.09
N THR A 164 19.29 6.70 6.81
CA THR A 164 19.19 6.79 8.28
C THR A 164 19.04 5.42 8.94
N TRP A 165 19.90 4.46 8.57
CA TRP A 165 19.80 3.06 9.04
C TRP A 165 19.86 2.91 10.56
N GLY A 166 20.66 3.72 11.26
CA GLY A 166 20.78 3.63 12.71
C GLY A 166 19.45 3.80 13.44
N LEU A 167 18.63 4.75 13.01
CA LEU A 167 17.31 5.00 13.59
C LEU A 167 16.34 3.83 13.32
N LEU A 168 16.34 3.31 12.09
CA LEU A 168 15.49 2.19 11.71
C LEU A 168 15.89 0.91 12.44
N LEU A 169 17.19 0.60 12.52
CA LEU A 169 17.70 -0.55 13.26
C LEU A 169 17.38 -0.44 14.75
N TRP A 170 17.46 0.74 15.33
CA TRP A 170 17.05 0.98 16.72
C TRP A 170 15.55 0.71 16.93
N ALA A 171 14.69 1.20 16.02
CA ALA A 171 13.26 0.90 16.05
C ALA A 171 12.97 -0.61 15.91
N TRP A 172 13.70 -1.31 15.03
CA TRP A 172 13.60 -2.76 14.88
C TRP A 172 14.02 -3.52 16.13
N LEU A 173 15.09 -3.09 16.80
CA LEU A 173 15.53 -3.65 18.07
C LEU A 173 14.47 -3.46 19.16
N PHE A 174 13.78 -2.32 19.19
CA PHE A 174 12.69 -2.08 20.13
C PHE A 174 11.50 -3.03 19.88
N VAL A 175 11.09 -3.19 18.61
CA VAL A 175 10.04 -4.14 18.22
C VAL A 175 10.42 -5.59 18.55
N LEU A 176 11.70 -5.94 18.37
CA LEU A 176 12.24 -7.24 18.79
C LEU A 176 12.15 -7.44 20.30
N CYS A 177 12.61 -6.46 21.09
CA CYS A 177 12.57 -6.52 22.54
C CYS A 177 11.14 -6.67 23.06
N ASP A 178 10.20 -5.88 22.55
CA ASP A 178 8.77 -5.95 22.92
C ASP A 178 8.18 -7.33 22.61
N ARG A 179 8.50 -7.91 21.45
CA ARG A 179 7.97 -9.21 21.03
C ARG A 179 8.60 -10.38 21.77
N VAL A 180 9.89 -10.30 22.10
CA VAL A 180 10.58 -11.29 22.94
C VAL A 180 10.05 -11.22 24.37
N TRP A 181 9.86 -10.02 24.92
CA TRP A 181 9.22 -9.84 26.23
C TRP A 181 7.77 -10.34 26.23
N GLY A 182 6.99 -10.04 25.18
CA GLY A 182 5.64 -10.55 25.00
C GLY A 182 5.58 -12.08 24.98
N LEU A 183 6.53 -12.74 24.31
CA LEU A 183 6.65 -14.21 24.31
C LEU A 183 7.09 -14.79 25.65
N LEU A 184 7.92 -14.07 26.42
CA LEU A 184 8.38 -14.50 27.75
C LEU A 184 7.32 -14.29 28.84
N TYR A 185 6.43 -13.31 28.70
CA TYR A 185 5.35 -13.03 29.66
C TYR A 185 4.01 -13.67 29.30
N LEU A 186 3.75 -13.99 28.02
CA LEU A 186 2.57 -14.75 27.57
C LEU A 186 2.88 -16.24 27.45
N GLY A 187 3.61 -16.82 28.41
CA GLY A 187 3.72 -18.27 28.52
C GLY A 187 2.37 -18.92 28.84
N VAL A 188 1.51 -19.04 27.82
CA VAL A 188 0.37 -19.95 27.65
C VAL A 188 0.26 -20.32 26.18
#